data_AF-A0A9R1D7R3-F1
#
_entry.id   AF-A0A9R1D7R3-F1
#
_cell.length_a   1.000
_cell.length_b   1.000
_cell.length_c   1.000
_cell.angle_alpha   90.00
_cell.angle_beta   90.00
_cell.angle_gamma   90.00
#
_symmetry.space_group_name_H-M   'P 1'
#
loop_
_entity.id
_entity.type
_entity.pdbx_description
1 polymer ?
#
loop_
_entity_poly.entity_id
_entity_poly.type
_entity_poly.pdbx_seq_one_letter_code
_entity_poly.pdbx_strand_id
1 'polypeptide(L)'
;MSLEKPRGELIDARRAVQDEELSYVLVGEWTISAFQTRFTTDVDMVIPETEPDAYDALLTELGYSKVFDNDVADVYEGRIVR
;
A
#
# COMPACT_ATOMS: atom_id res chain seq x y z
N MET A 1 -17.08 -15.63 2.33
CA MET A 1 -15.61 -15.77 2.32
C MET A 1 -15.11 -15.21 3.64
N SER A 2 -14.25 -15.93 4.37
CA SER A 2 -13.73 -15.44 5.67
C SER A 2 -12.76 -14.29 5.44
N LEU A 3 -12.91 -13.21 6.20
CA LEU A 3 -12.09 -12.00 6.16
C LEU A 3 -10.69 -12.20 6.80
N GLU A 4 -10.43 -13.39 7.35
CA GLU A 4 -9.14 -13.74 7.96
C GLU A 4 -8.04 -13.99 6.93
N LYS A 5 -8.40 -14.59 5.78
CA LYS A 5 -7.45 -14.87 4.68
C LYS A 5 -6.87 -13.58 4.09
N PRO A 6 -7.71 -12.57 3.71
CA PRO A 6 -7.22 -11.28 3.22
C PRO A 6 -6.35 -10.53 4.23
N ARG A 7 -6.63 -10.64 5.54
CA ARG A 7 -5.83 -9.97 6.57
C ARG A 7 -4.43 -10.58 6.72
N GLY A 8 -4.31 -11.90 6.60
CA GLY A 8 -3.02 -12.59 6.64
C GLY A 8 -2.12 -12.15 5.49
N GLU A 9 -2.66 -12.15 4.27
CA GLU A 9 -1.95 -11.76 3.05
C GLU A 9 -1.39 -10.33 3.15
N LEU A 10 -2.16 -9.37 3.69
CA LEU A 10 -1.70 -7.99 3.89
C LEU A 10 -0.61 -7.86 4.97
N ILE A 11 -0.65 -8.68 6.01
CA ILE A 11 0.41 -8.72 7.05
C ILE A 11 1.69 -9.33 6.47
N ASP A 12 1.57 -10.39 5.68
CA ASP A 12 2.70 -11.08 5.08
C ASP A 12 3.39 -10.21 4.02
N ALA A 13 2.62 -9.50 3.18
CA ALA A 13 3.17 -8.53 2.23
C ALA A 13 3.96 -7.42 2.94
N ARG A 14 3.45 -6.90 4.06
CA ARG A 14 4.18 -5.91 4.87
C ARG A 14 5.47 -6.49 5.46
N ARG A 15 5.45 -7.73 5.95
CA ARG A 15 6.65 -8.38 6.47
C ARG A 15 7.71 -8.55 5.39
N ALA A 16 7.32 -8.96 4.19
CA ALA A 16 8.24 -9.06 3.06
C ALA A 16 8.94 -7.72 2.75
N VAL A 17 8.22 -6.60 2.79
CA VAL A 17 8.82 -5.25 2.64
C VAL A 17 9.83 -4.95 3.76
N GLN A 18 9.54 -5.37 5.00
CA GLN A 18 10.48 -5.21 6.12
C GLN A 18 11.71 -6.11 6.00
N ASP A 19 11.53 -7.34 5.51
CA ASP A 19 12.59 -8.34 5.35
C ASP A 19 13.58 -7.93 4.24
N GLU A 20 13.11 -7.23 3.21
CA GLU A 20 13.93 -6.61 2.15
C GLU A 20 14.52 -5.24 2.55
N GLU A 21 14.33 -4.81 3.80
CA GLU A 21 14.80 -3.51 4.33
C GLU A 21 14.34 -2.28 3.52
N LEU A 22 13.24 -2.40 2.78
CA LEU A 22 12.70 -1.31 1.96
C LEU A 22 12.01 -0.25 2.82
N SER A 23 12.24 1.02 2.48
CA SER A 23 11.73 2.14 3.25
C SER A 23 10.29 2.47 2.88
N TYR A 24 9.41 2.60 3.89
CA TYR A 24 8.03 3.02 3.67
C TYR A 24 7.45 3.79 4.85
N VAL A 25 6.42 4.58 4.57
CA VAL A 25 5.51 5.14 5.56
C VAL A 25 4.12 4.59 5.31
N LEU A 26 3.50 3.99 6.33
CA LEU A 26 2.09 3.60 6.26
C LEU A 26 1.22 4.85 6.27
N VAL A 27 0.25 4.88 5.37
CA VAL A 27 -0.78 5.91 5.32
C VAL A 27 -2.17 5.27 5.30
N GLY A 28 -3.22 6.07 5.05
CA GLY A 28 -4.58 5.56 4.90
C GLY A 28 -5.20 4.95 6.16
N GLU A 29 -6.29 4.22 5.97
CA GLU A 29 -7.07 3.65 7.07
C GLU A 29 -6.29 2.59 7.84
N TRP A 30 -5.32 1.90 7.22
CA TRP A 30 -4.48 0.93 7.89
C TRP A 30 -3.65 1.54 9.04
N THR A 31 -3.17 2.77 8.86
CA THR A 31 -2.43 3.48 9.91
C THR A 31 -3.30 3.74 11.14
N ILE A 32 -4.59 3.98 10.93
CA ILE A 32 -5.57 4.23 12.00
C ILE A 32 -6.09 2.91 12.57
N SER A 33 -6.21 1.87 11.74
CA SER A 33 -6.76 0.57 12.11
C SER A 33 -5.89 -0.17 13.13
N ALA A 34 -4.57 0.07 13.11
CA ALA A 34 -3.63 -0.39 14.13
C ALA A 34 -4.02 0.04 15.55
N PHE A 35 -4.83 1.10 15.70
CA PHE A 35 -5.25 1.67 16.99
C PHE A 35 -6.76 1.53 17.28
N GLN A 36 -7.62 1.26 16.29
CA GLN A 36 -9.08 1.33 16.45
C GLN A 36 -9.87 0.09 16.01
N THR A 37 -9.22 -1.04 15.73
CA THR A 37 -9.91 -2.31 15.39
C THR A 37 -10.85 -2.17 14.17
N ARG A 38 -10.56 -1.23 13.27
CA ARG A 38 -11.29 -1.10 12.00
C ARG A 38 -10.73 -2.09 10.98
N PHE A 39 -11.62 -2.64 10.16
CA PHE A 39 -11.25 -3.50 9.05
C PHE A 39 -10.84 -2.63 7.87
N THR A 40 -9.78 -3.03 7.16
CA THR A 40 -9.29 -2.38 5.94
C THR A 40 -9.02 -3.50 4.93
N THR A 41 -9.27 -3.19 3.66
CA THR A 41 -9.22 -4.12 2.54
C THR A 41 -7.89 -4.12 1.81
N ASP A 42 -7.02 -3.17 2.12
CA ASP A 42 -5.84 -2.77 1.38
C ASP A 42 -4.79 -2.19 2.34
N VAL A 43 -3.57 -1.99 1.83
CA VAL A 43 -2.49 -1.32 2.57
C VAL A 43 -1.98 -0.19 1.71
N ASP A 44 -2.10 1.04 2.20
CA ASP A 44 -1.56 2.22 1.55
C ASP A 44 -0.17 2.55 2.11
N MET A 45 0.80 2.72 1.22
CA MET A 45 2.17 3.07 1.58
C MET A 45 2.67 4.24 0.73
N VAL A 46 3.49 5.09 1.34
CA VAL A 46 4.35 6.04 0.64
C VAL A 46 5.76 5.46 0.65
N ILE A 47 6.37 5.36 -0.53
CA ILE A 47 7.72 4.82 -0.74
C ILE A 47 8.64 5.93 -1.29
N PRO A 48 9.98 5.83 -1.11
CA PRO A 48 10.93 6.74 -1.74
C PRO A 48 10.85 6.68 -3.27
N GLU A 49 11.00 7.84 -3.91
CA GLU A 49 11.08 7.94 -5.38
C GLU A 49 12.27 7.16 -5.97
N THR A 50 13.26 6.82 -5.15
CA THR A 50 14.47 6.08 -5.54
C THR A 50 14.30 4.56 -5.54
N GLU A 51 13.19 4.05 -5.00
CA GLU A 51 12.98 2.60 -4.82
C GLU A 51 11.79 1.97 -5.58
N PRO A 52 11.13 2.60 -6.58
CA PRO A 52 9.94 2.01 -7.21
C PRO A 52 10.21 0.66 -7.88
N ASP A 53 11.38 0.51 -8.52
CA ASP A 53 11.76 -0.74 -9.18
C ASP A 53 11.92 -1.92 -8.20
N ALA A 54 12.43 -1.63 -6.99
CA ALA A 54 12.60 -2.64 -5.94
C ALA A 54 11.25 -3.12 -5.41
N TYR A 55 10.30 -2.20 -5.24
CA TYR A 55 8.91 -2.53 -4.87
C TYR A 55 8.19 -3.30 -5.97
N ASP A 56 8.35 -2.91 -7.23
CA ASP A 56 7.74 -3.62 -8.37
C ASP A 56 8.27 -5.07 -8.46
N ALA A 57 9.58 -5.26 -8.26
CA ALA A 57 10.19 -6.59 -8.21
C ALA A 57 9.64 -7.46 -7.07
N LEU A 58 9.64 -6.94 -5.84
CA LEU A 58 9.15 -7.65 -4.66
C LEU A 58 7.66 -8.04 -4.81
N LEU A 59 6.81 -7.09 -5.20
CA LEU A 59 5.39 -7.33 -5.35
C LEU A 59 5.10 -8.36 -6.44
N THR A 60 5.87 -8.35 -7.53
CA THR A 60 5.79 -9.34 -8.60
C THR A 60 6.17 -10.74 -8.09
N GLU A 61 7.23 -10.86 -7.27
CA GLU A 61 7.66 -12.12 -6.66
C GLU A 61 6.59 -12.70 -5.72
N LEU A 62 5.91 -11.83 -4.97
CA LEU A 62 4.78 -12.20 -4.11
C LEU A 62 3.50 -12.55 -4.89
N GLY A 63 3.52 -12.43 -6.22
CA GLY A 63 2.41 -12.78 -7.11
C GLY A 63 1.38 -11.67 -7.31
N TYR A 64 1.67 -10.44 -6.88
CA TYR A 64 0.84 -9.28 -7.20
C TYR A 64 1.06 -8.84 -8.65
N SER A 65 0.04 -8.19 -9.22
CA SER A 65 0.09 -7.61 -10.57
C SER A 65 -0.14 -6.12 -10.49
N LYS A 66 0.75 -5.33 -11.12
CA LYS A 66 0.61 -3.88 -11.21
C LYS A 66 -0.58 -3.53 -12.11
N VAL A 67 -1.53 -2.75 -11.58
CA VAL A 67 -2.76 -2.37 -12.30
C VAL A 67 -2.63 -0.99 -12.95
N PHE A 68 -1.91 -0.06 -12.32
CA PHE A 68 -1.71 1.30 -12.82
C PHE A 68 -0.40 1.90 -12.30
N ASP A 69 0.10 2.91 -13.00
CA ASP A 69 1.18 3.81 -12.58
C ASP A 69 0.80 5.21 -13.05
N ASN A 70 0.49 6.10 -12.11
CA ASN A 70 0.02 7.45 -12.44
C ASN A 70 0.91 8.47 -11.72
N ASP A 71 1.53 9.35 -12.49
CA ASP A 71 2.15 10.55 -11.94
C ASP A 71 1.06 11.60 -11.67
N VAL A 72 0.84 11.88 -10.39
CA VAL A 72 -0.13 12.88 -9.90
C VAL A 72 0.55 13.97 -9.09
N ALA A 73 1.87 14.14 -9.26
CA ALA A 73 2.60 15.23 -8.61
C ALA A 73 2.04 16.58 -9.04
N ASP A 74 1.86 17.48 -8.07
CA ASP A 74 1.37 18.85 -8.28
C ASP A 74 -0.02 18.97 -8.95
N VAL A 75 -0.81 17.89 -8.98
CA VAL A 75 -2.19 17.91 -9.50
C VAL A 75 -3.18 18.19 -8.37
N TYR A 76 -3.93 19.28 -8.48
CA TYR A 76 -5.09 19.56 -7.62
C TYR A 76 -6.36 19.73 -8.48
N GLU A 77 -7.27 18.75 -8.42
CA GLU A 77 -8.56 18.82 -9.12
C GLU A 77 -9.62 19.46 -8.22
N GLY A 78 -9.90 20.74 -8.46
CA GLY A 78 -10.96 21.48 -7.76
C GLY A 78 -12.33 21.26 -8.40
N ARG A 79 -13.40 21.26 -7.59
CA ARG A 79 -14.78 21.34 -8.07
C ARG A 79 -15.42 22.67 -7.71
N ILE A 80 -16.24 23.21 -8.61
CA ILE A 80 -17.14 24.33 -8.29
C ILE A 80 -18.45 23.73 -7.77
N VAL A 81 -18.83 24.09 -6.54
CA VAL A 81 -20.15 23.80 -5.98
C VAL A 81 -21.03 25.03 -6.18
N ARG A 82 -22.18 24.87 -6.83
CA ARG A 82 -23.22 25.91 -6.98
C ARG A 82 -24.46 25.52 -6.19
#